data_AF-A0AAV8Y9K2-F1
#
_entry.id   AF-A0AAV8Y9K2-F1
#
_cell.length_a   1.000
_cell.length_b   1.000
_cell.length_c   1.000
_cell.angle_alpha   90.00
_cell.angle_beta   90.00
_cell.angle_gamma   90.00
#
_symmetry.space_group_name_H-M   'P 1'
#
loop_
_entity.id
_entity.type
_entity.pdbx_description
1 polymer ?
#
loop_
_entity_poly.entity_id
_entity_poly.type
_entity_poly.pdbx_seq_one_letter_code
_entity_poly.pdbx_strand_id
1 'polypeptide(L)'
;MSNNKYIQVAGSSAGITSSDKVVQDILNTFTDLRHYSREIENELKTTENQSIKVYMKESENIASLHNQISACDQILERMENMLLDFQNDLGSISTEILTLQRKSISMSQELTNRQAIRGQLSQFIDDISVPETLIVGIMDLSVTDKEFLTQLQILNHKISFIKEQSFKDTKSCQDVKRHS
;
A
#
# COMPACT_ATOMS: atom_id res chain seq x y z
N MET A 1 82.76 86.65 -8.11
CA MET A 1 81.83 87.54 -8.83
C MET A 1 80.42 87.09 -8.48
N SER A 2 79.87 87.65 -7.40
CA SER A 2 78.88 88.75 -7.44
C SER A 2 77.49 88.21 -7.83
N ASN A 3 76.67 87.89 -6.83
CA ASN A 3 75.53 88.72 -6.37
C ASN A 3 74.38 88.78 -7.38
N ASN A 4 73.19 88.26 -7.04
CA ASN A 4 72.19 89.14 -6.43
C ASN A 4 71.04 88.39 -5.75
N LYS A 5 70.66 88.95 -4.61
CA LYS A 5 69.57 88.62 -3.69
C LYS A 5 68.45 89.65 -3.99
N TYR A 6 67.21 89.38 -3.57
CA TYR A 6 66.06 90.32 -3.61
C TYR A 6 65.41 90.57 -4.97
N ILE A 7 64.23 89.97 -5.20
CA ILE A 7 63.04 90.72 -5.60
C ILE A 7 61.85 90.16 -4.81
N GLN A 8 61.56 90.87 -3.72
CA GLN A 8 60.28 90.87 -3.03
C GLN A 8 59.64 92.20 -3.41
N VAL A 9 58.52 92.18 -4.11
CA VAL A 9 57.64 93.35 -4.35
C VAL A 9 56.26 92.85 -3.91
N ALA A 10 55.82 93.07 -2.67
CA ALA A 10 55.39 94.33 -2.05
C ALA A 10 54.15 94.94 -2.74
N GLY A 11 52.98 94.58 -2.20
CA GLY A 11 51.74 95.39 -2.12
C GLY A 11 51.00 95.65 -3.43
N SER A 12 49.70 95.95 -3.46
CA SER A 12 48.62 95.97 -2.47
C SER A 12 47.33 96.22 -3.28
N SER A 13 46.22 95.61 -2.83
CA SER A 13 44.81 96.01 -3.02
C SER A 13 44.44 97.02 -4.13
N ALA A 14 43.56 96.60 -5.06
CA ALA A 14 42.20 97.13 -5.22
C ALA A 14 41.63 96.76 -6.60
N GLY A 15 40.50 96.06 -6.58
CA GLY A 15 39.70 95.76 -7.78
C GLY A 15 39.04 94.39 -7.66
N ILE A 16 38.01 94.27 -6.83
CA ILE A 16 37.11 93.10 -6.87
C ILE A 16 36.45 93.13 -8.25
N THR A 17 36.96 92.31 -9.17
CA THR A 17 36.32 92.10 -10.45
C THR A 17 35.01 91.34 -10.20
N SER A 18 33.95 91.67 -10.94
CA SER A 18 32.67 90.94 -10.92
C SER A 18 32.87 89.42 -11.09
N SER A 19 33.97 89.04 -11.74
CA SER A 19 34.40 87.67 -11.95
C SER A 19 34.70 86.89 -10.67
N ASP A 20 35.26 87.50 -9.62
CA ASP A 20 35.61 86.78 -8.38
C ASP A 20 34.39 86.38 -7.56
N LYS A 21 33.33 87.20 -7.57
CA LYS A 21 32.05 86.85 -6.93
C LYS A 21 31.37 85.70 -7.65
N VAL A 22 31.37 85.74 -8.98
CA VAL A 22 30.85 84.66 -9.82
C VAL A 22 31.65 83.36 -9.61
N VAL A 23 32.98 83.44 -9.50
CA VAL A 23 33.81 82.27 -9.20
C VAL A 23 33.52 81.72 -7.80
N GLN A 24 33.36 82.57 -6.78
CA GLN A 24 32.97 82.12 -5.43
C GLN A 24 31.58 81.49 -5.42
N ASP A 25 30.61 82.05 -6.13
CA ASP A 25 29.26 81.51 -6.24
C ASP A 25 29.25 80.15 -6.98
N ILE A 26 30.07 80.00 -8.03
CA ILE A 26 30.27 78.72 -8.73
C ILE A 26 30.94 77.69 -7.81
N LEU A 27 31.97 78.09 -7.04
CA LEU A 27 32.65 77.19 -6.10
C LEU A 27 31.73 76.77 -4.95
N ASN A 28 30.90 77.68 -4.44
CA ASN A 28 29.91 77.37 -3.42
C ASN A 28 28.83 76.42 -3.95
N THR A 29 28.29 76.67 -5.15
CA THR A 29 27.32 75.78 -5.81
C THR A 29 27.91 74.41 -6.10
N PHE A 30 29.19 74.35 -6.47
CA PHE A 30 29.91 73.10 -6.71
C PHE A 30 30.23 72.34 -5.41
N THR A 31 30.47 73.07 -4.32
CA THR A 31 30.64 72.50 -2.98
C THR A 31 29.32 71.94 -2.47
N ASP A 32 28.21 72.62 -2.74
CA ASP A 32 26.84 72.19 -2.43
C ASP A 32 26.45 70.92 -3.20
N LEU A 33 26.73 70.87 -4.51
CA LEU A 33 26.49 69.69 -5.34
C LEU A 33 27.31 68.46 -4.91
N ARG A 34 28.56 68.66 -4.46
CA ARG A 34 29.41 67.58 -3.91
C ARG A 34 28.91 67.10 -2.55
N HIS A 35 28.41 68.01 -1.72
CA HIS A 35 27.79 67.66 -0.45
C HIS A 35 26.52 66.84 -0.66
N TYR A 36 25.64 67.30 -1.55
CA TYR A 36 24.41 66.59 -1.91
C TYR A 36 24.69 65.22 -2.54
N SER A 37 25.71 65.11 -3.41
CA SER A 37 26.13 63.81 -3.96
C SER A 37 26.59 62.84 -2.87
N ARG A 38 27.35 63.31 -1.88
CA ARG A 38 27.80 62.50 -0.74
C ARG A 38 26.63 62.10 0.17
N GLU A 39 25.66 62.98 0.34
CA GLU A 39 24.45 62.71 1.12
C GLU A 39 23.58 61.65 0.44
N ILE A 40 23.34 61.79 -0.87
CA ILE A 40 22.64 60.78 -1.68
C ILE A 40 23.38 59.43 -1.61
N GLU A 41 24.70 59.42 -1.75
CA GLU A 41 25.46 58.17 -1.73
C GLU A 41 25.38 57.47 -0.36
N ASN A 42 25.36 58.24 0.73
CA ASN A 42 25.10 57.70 2.07
C ASN A 42 23.66 57.17 2.19
N GLU A 43 22.66 57.91 1.71
CA GLU A 43 21.26 57.49 1.74
C GLU A 43 21.04 56.21 0.92
N LEU A 44 21.66 56.13 -0.27
CA LEU A 44 21.65 54.95 -1.13
C LEU A 44 22.25 53.74 -0.41
N LYS A 45 23.38 53.93 0.26
CA LYS A 45 24.06 52.87 1.03
C LYS A 45 23.23 52.43 2.25
N THR A 46 22.54 53.36 2.92
CA THR A 46 21.64 52.99 4.02
C THR A 46 20.42 52.23 3.52
N THR A 47 19.86 52.63 2.38
CA THR A 47 18.71 51.97 1.74
C THR A 47 19.09 50.56 1.27
N GLU A 48 20.26 50.41 0.65
CA GLU A 48 20.79 49.11 0.23
C GLU A 48 20.96 48.16 1.42
N ASN A 49 21.60 48.63 2.50
CA ASN A 49 21.75 47.83 3.73
C ASN A 49 20.40 47.46 4.35
N GLN A 50 19.41 48.36 4.28
CA GLN A 50 18.06 48.08 4.77
C GLN A 50 17.36 47.02 3.90
N SER A 51 17.48 47.12 2.57
CA SER A 51 16.95 46.11 1.65
C SER A 51 17.59 44.74 1.88
N ILE A 52 18.92 44.68 2.05
CA ILE A 52 19.63 43.42 2.36
C ILE A 52 19.08 42.79 3.65
N LYS A 53 18.88 43.58 4.71
CA LYS A 53 18.29 43.08 5.97
C LYS A 53 16.89 42.52 5.78
N VAL A 54 16.05 43.19 4.97
CA VAL A 54 14.70 42.72 4.64
C VAL A 54 14.78 41.39 3.88
N TYR A 55 15.64 41.29 2.87
CA TYR A 55 15.85 40.04 2.12
C TYR A 55 16.38 38.90 2.99
N MET A 56 17.31 39.16 3.91
CA MET A 56 17.82 38.15 4.84
C MET A 56 16.71 37.63 5.76
N LYS A 57 15.88 38.53 6.32
CA LYS A 57 14.75 38.14 7.16
C LYS A 57 13.70 37.34 6.38
N GLU A 58 13.40 37.76 5.15
CA GLU A 58 12.46 37.04 4.30
C GLU A 58 12.99 35.64 3.94
N SER A 59 14.30 35.51 3.68
CA SER A 59 14.94 34.22 3.46
C SER A 59 14.82 33.28 4.66
N GLU A 60 14.94 33.79 5.88
CA GLU A 60 14.75 32.99 7.11
C GLU A 60 13.29 32.53 7.26
N ASN A 61 12.34 33.40 6.92
CA ASN A 61 10.91 33.06 6.92
C ASN A 61 10.59 31.97 5.88
N ILE A 62 11.13 32.07 4.66
CA ILE A 62 10.98 31.06 3.61
C ILE A 62 11.59 29.72 4.05
N ALA A 63 12.77 29.74 4.68
CA ALA A 63 13.40 28.53 5.19
C ALA A 63 12.57 27.87 6.30
N SER A 64 11.98 28.66 7.21
CA SER A 64 11.07 28.18 8.25
C SER A 64 9.83 27.52 7.64
N LEU A 65 9.20 28.17 6.66
CA LEU A 65 8.04 27.62 5.95
C LEU A 65 8.38 26.32 5.24
N HIS A 66 9.52 26.26 4.55
CA HIS A 66 9.99 25.04 3.89
C HIS A 66 10.19 23.89 4.89
N ASN A 67 10.74 24.17 6.07
CA ASN A 67 10.89 23.16 7.12
C ASN A 67 9.52 22.65 7.62
N GLN A 68 8.52 23.53 7.74
CA GLN A 68 7.16 23.12 8.11
C GLN A 68 6.50 22.27 7.01
N ILE A 69 6.64 22.66 5.74
CA ILE A 69 6.13 21.87 4.61
C ILE A 69 6.79 20.50 4.59
N SER A 70 8.12 20.44 4.75
CA SER A 70 8.85 19.16 4.77
C SER A 70 8.45 18.28 5.97
N ALA A 71 8.14 18.87 7.12
CA ALA A 71 7.60 18.13 8.26
C ALA A 71 6.19 17.59 7.97
N CYS A 72 5.34 18.37 7.31
CA CYS A 72 4.02 17.90 6.85
C CYS A 72 4.15 16.75 5.85
N ASP A 73 5.06 16.84 4.89
CA ASP A 73 5.31 15.78 3.89
C ASP A 73 5.74 14.48 4.58
N GLN A 74 6.62 14.54 5.57
CA GLN A 74 7.02 13.37 6.36
C GLN A 74 5.85 12.73 7.14
N ILE A 75 4.92 13.54 7.63
CA ILE A 75 3.71 13.03 8.30
C ILE A 75 2.80 12.35 7.28
N LEU A 76 2.60 12.95 6.11
CA LEU A 76 1.79 12.38 5.04
C LEU A 76 2.38 11.07 4.53
N GLU A 77 3.69 11.02 4.31
CA GLU A 77 4.42 9.80 3.92
C GLU A 77 4.24 8.68 4.95
N ARG A 78 4.30 9.01 6.25
CA ARG A 78 4.02 8.03 7.32
C ARG A 78 2.58 7.53 7.29
N MET A 79 1.62 8.41 7.07
CA MET A 79 0.21 8.02 6.95
C MET A 79 -0.03 7.15 5.72
N GLU A 80 0.57 7.48 4.58
CA GLU A 80 0.49 6.71 3.35
C GLU A 80 1.04 5.29 3.57
N ASN A 81 2.24 5.17 4.13
CA ASN A 81 2.85 3.87 4.43
C ASN A 81 1.96 3.04 5.36
N MET A 82 1.40 3.65 6.41
CA MET A 82 0.47 2.96 7.31
C MET A 82 -0.79 2.47 6.58
N LEU A 83 -1.36 3.27 5.68
CA LEU A 83 -2.54 2.87 4.90
C LEU A 83 -2.21 1.76 3.89
N LEU A 84 -1.03 1.79 3.28
CA LEU A 84 -0.56 0.72 2.40
C LEU A 84 -0.39 -0.59 3.17
N ASP A 85 0.18 -0.54 4.37
CA ASP A 85 0.30 -1.71 5.25
C ASP A 85 -1.09 -2.25 5.63
N PHE A 86 -2.03 -1.39 6.02
CA PHE A 86 -3.42 -1.81 6.27
C PHE A 86 -4.09 -2.44 5.04
N GLN A 87 -3.86 -1.89 3.85
CA GLN A 87 -4.39 -2.44 2.60
C GLN A 87 -3.79 -3.84 2.34
N ASN A 88 -2.49 -4.01 2.54
CA ASN A 88 -1.81 -5.28 2.37
C ASN A 88 -2.31 -6.33 3.37
N ASP A 89 -2.47 -5.95 4.64
CA ASP A 89 -2.99 -6.82 5.69
C ASP A 89 -4.43 -7.25 5.40
N LEU A 90 -5.30 -6.32 5.01
CA LEU A 90 -6.68 -6.65 4.61
C LEU A 90 -6.71 -7.53 3.35
N GLY A 91 -5.82 -7.29 2.39
CA GLY A 91 -5.64 -8.13 1.22
C GLY A 91 -5.26 -9.55 1.60
N SER A 92 -4.26 -9.70 2.47
CA SER A 92 -3.80 -11.01 2.98
C SER A 92 -4.92 -11.76 3.72
N ILE A 93 -5.55 -11.11 4.71
CA ILE A 93 -6.65 -11.69 5.48
C ILE A 93 -7.82 -12.11 4.57
N SER A 94 -8.18 -11.25 3.60
CA SER A 94 -9.23 -11.57 2.63
C SER A 94 -8.88 -12.81 1.80
N THR A 95 -7.63 -12.92 1.32
CA THR A 95 -7.19 -14.13 0.60
C THR A 95 -7.23 -15.37 1.49
N GLU A 96 -6.82 -15.27 2.76
CA GLU A 96 -6.87 -16.38 3.70
C GLU A 96 -8.30 -16.83 3.95
N ILE A 97 -9.23 -15.91 4.19
CA ILE A 97 -10.66 -16.19 4.34
C ILE A 97 -11.19 -16.92 3.10
N LEU A 98 -10.86 -16.45 1.89
CA LEU A 98 -11.29 -17.09 0.65
C LEU A 98 -10.73 -18.51 0.50
N THR A 99 -9.47 -18.74 0.89
CA THR A 99 -8.89 -20.10 0.85
C THR A 99 -9.58 -21.03 1.84
N LEU A 100 -9.87 -20.56 3.05
CA LEU A 100 -10.56 -21.33 4.08
C LEU A 100 -12.00 -21.68 3.63
N GLN A 101 -12.71 -20.72 3.04
CA GLN A 101 -14.05 -20.92 2.47
C GLN A 101 -14.04 -21.97 1.35
N ARG A 102 -13.09 -21.87 0.39
CA ARG A 102 -12.95 -22.88 -0.67
C ARG A 102 -12.68 -24.27 -0.10
N LYS A 103 -11.81 -24.37 0.90
CA LYS A 103 -11.51 -25.63 1.58
C LYS A 103 -12.75 -26.21 2.28
N SER A 104 -13.53 -25.37 2.97
CA SER A 104 -14.77 -25.77 3.62
C SER A 104 -15.80 -26.29 2.62
N ILE A 105 -15.96 -25.62 1.48
CA ILE A 105 -16.87 -26.05 0.41
C ILE A 105 -16.43 -27.40 -0.16
N SER A 106 -15.13 -27.56 -0.48
CA SER A 106 -14.58 -28.82 -0.98
C SER A 106 -14.83 -29.97 -0.01
N MET A 107 -14.55 -29.77 1.28
CA MET A 107 -14.77 -30.78 2.31
C MET A 107 -16.25 -31.14 2.46
N SER A 108 -17.14 -30.13 2.42
CA SER A 108 -18.59 -30.35 2.46
C SER A 108 -19.07 -31.18 1.27
N GLN A 109 -18.52 -30.93 0.09
CA GLN A 109 -18.85 -31.69 -1.12
C GLN A 109 -18.35 -33.14 -1.02
N GLU A 110 -17.10 -33.35 -0.57
CA GLU A 110 -16.55 -34.69 -0.34
C GLU A 110 -17.38 -35.49 0.66
N LEU A 111 -17.79 -34.85 1.77
CA LEU A 111 -18.66 -35.47 2.77
C LEU A 111 -20.02 -35.86 2.17
N THR A 112 -20.64 -34.95 1.43
CA THR A 112 -21.93 -35.19 0.76
C THR A 112 -21.84 -36.35 -0.22
N ASN A 113 -20.77 -36.42 -1.02
CA ASN A 113 -20.51 -37.52 -1.94
C ASN A 113 -20.36 -38.85 -1.19
N ARG A 114 -19.56 -38.89 -0.11
CA ARG A 114 -19.40 -40.08 0.72
C ARG A 114 -20.73 -40.53 1.32
N GLN A 115 -21.55 -39.59 1.79
CA GLN A 115 -22.83 -39.91 2.43
C GLN A 115 -23.87 -40.40 1.42
N ALA A 116 -23.91 -39.81 0.23
CA ALA A 116 -24.77 -40.26 -0.86
C ALA A 116 -24.47 -41.72 -1.27
N ILE A 117 -23.20 -42.10 -1.30
CA ILE A 117 -22.77 -43.46 -1.65
C ILE A 117 -22.97 -44.42 -0.47
N ARG A 118 -22.72 -43.98 0.77
CA ARG A 118 -22.76 -44.84 1.96
C ARG A 118 -24.12 -45.52 2.15
N GLY A 119 -25.23 -44.82 1.92
CA GLY A 119 -26.57 -45.40 2.06
C GLY A 119 -26.80 -46.55 1.07
N GLN A 120 -26.54 -46.29 -0.22
CA GLN A 120 -26.71 -47.28 -1.28
C GLN A 120 -25.76 -48.47 -1.10
N LEU A 121 -24.51 -48.21 -0.71
CA LEU A 121 -23.51 -49.25 -0.48
C LEU A 121 -23.85 -50.09 0.76
N SER A 122 -24.34 -49.47 1.85
CA SER A 122 -24.77 -50.20 3.04
C SER A 122 -25.91 -51.14 2.72
N GLN A 123 -26.96 -50.64 2.06
CA GLN A 123 -28.09 -51.48 1.65
C GLN A 123 -27.66 -52.61 0.72
N PHE A 124 -26.80 -52.33 -0.25
CA PHE A 124 -26.25 -53.36 -1.13
C PHE A 124 -25.47 -54.44 -0.37
N ILE A 125 -24.64 -54.07 0.59
CA ILE A 125 -23.90 -55.01 1.46
C ILE A 125 -24.88 -55.82 2.31
N ASP A 126 -25.90 -55.18 2.89
CA ASP A 126 -26.91 -55.84 3.70
C ASP A 126 -27.71 -56.85 2.87
N ASP A 127 -27.98 -56.57 1.60
CA ASP A 127 -28.71 -57.46 0.70
C ASP A 127 -27.88 -58.69 0.28
N ILE A 128 -26.57 -58.54 0.05
CA ILE A 128 -25.69 -59.66 -0.33
C ILE A 128 -25.13 -60.45 0.86
N SER A 129 -25.03 -59.83 2.04
CA SER A 129 -24.48 -60.46 3.24
C SER A 129 -25.40 -61.56 3.76
N VAL A 130 -24.84 -62.72 4.11
CA VAL A 130 -25.56 -63.83 4.75
C VAL A 130 -25.11 -63.89 6.20
N PRO A 131 -25.89 -63.33 7.16
CA PRO A 131 -25.52 -63.35 8.56
C PRO A 131 -25.62 -64.77 9.14
N GLU A 132 -24.78 -65.09 10.11
CA GLU A 132 -24.73 -66.42 10.74
C GLU A 132 -26.05 -66.81 11.41
N THR A 133 -26.80 -65.83 11.92
CA THR A 133 -28.15 -66.03 12.47
C THR A 133 -29.13 -66.60 11.45
N LEU A 134 -29.00 -66.24 10.17
CA LEU A 134 -29.83 -66.76 9.09
C LEU A 134 -29.43 -68.19 8.75
N ILE A 135 -28.14 -68.53 8.83
CA ILE A 135 -27.63 -69.90 8.64
C ILE A 135 -28.14 -70.81 9.76
N VAL A 136 -27.89 -70.43 11.01
CA VAL A 136 -28.32 -71.16 12.21
C VAL A 136 -29.85 -71.29 12.23
N GLY A 137 -30.58 -70.22 11.91
CA GLY A 137 -32.03 -70.24 11.85
C GLY A 137 -32.60 -71.22 10.81
N ILE A 138 -31.91 -71.44 9.69
CA ILE A 138 -32.36 -72.41 8.70
C ILE A 138 -31.93 -73.84 9.06
N MET A 139 -30.76 -74.00 9.69
CA MET A 139 -30.21 -75.31 10.01
C MET A 139 -30.82 -75.94 11.27
N ASP A 140 -31.14 -75.12 12.28
CA ASP A 140 -31.45 -75.60 13.63
C ASP A 140 -32.92 -75.41 14.06
N LEU A 141 -33.71 -74.58 13.36
CA LEU A 141 -35.13 -74.37 13.68
C LEU A 141 -36.03 -75.41 13.00
N SER A 142 -37.17 -75.72 13.63
CA SER A 142 -38.16 -76.64 13.05
C SER A 142 -38.88 -75.99 11.87
N VAL A 143 -39.19 -76.79 10.85
CA VAL A 143 -39.88 -76.34 9.62
C VAL A 143 -41.29 -75.79 9.89
N THR A 144 -41.89 -76.16 11.02
CA THR A 144 -43.19 -75.65 11.50
C THR A 144 -43.10 -74.29 12.18
N ASP A 145 -41.90 -73.83 12.54
CA ASP A 145 -41.72 -72.57 13.24
C ASP A 145 -41.85 -71.38 12.28
N LYS A 146 -42.57 -70.35 12.74
CA LYS A 146 -42.73 -69.10 11.97
C LYS A 146 -41.39 -68.39 11.73
N GLU A 147 -40.45 -68.56 12.67
CA GLU A 147 -39.09 -68.03 12.60
C GLU A 147 -38.33 -68.65 11.43
N PHE A 148 -38.40 -69.97 11.24
CA PHE A 148 -37.79 -70.69 10.11
C PHE A 148 -38.32 -70.18 8.76
N LEU A 149 -39.66 -70.05 8.63
CA LEU A 149 -40.28 -69.52 7.41
C LEU A 149 -39.81 -68.10 7.09
N THR A 150 -39.62 -67.27 8.11
CA THR A 150 -39.14 -65.89 7.96
C THR A 150 -37.68 -65.87 7.48
N GLN A 151 -36.81 -66.69 8.08
CA GLN A 151 -35.39 -66.80 7.66
C GLN A 151 -35.27 -67.36 6.23
N LEU A 152 -36.10 -68.34 5.87
CA LEU A 152 -36.14 -68.91 4.51
C LEU A 152 -36.60 -67.88 3.47
N GLN A 153 -37.60 -67.05 3.80
CA GLN A 153 -38.04 -65.96 2.93
C GLN A 153 -36.94 -64.92 2.72
N ILE A 154 -36.23 -64.54 3.78
CA ILE A 154 -35.08 -63.62 3.69
C ILE A 154 -33.99 -64.22 2.80
N LEU A 155 -33.62 -65.50 3.00
CA LEU A 155 -32.62 -66.16 2.16
C LEU A 155 -33.04 -66.18 0.68
N ASN A 156 -34.30 -66.52 0.39
CA ASN A 156 -34.80 -66.57 -0.98
C ASN A 156 -34.79 -65.20 -1.66
N HIS A 157 -35.13 -64.14 -0.92
CA HIS A 157 -35.01 -62.76 -1.39
C HIS A 157 -33.54 -62.40 -1.72
N LYS A 158 -32.60 -62.75 -0.83
CA LYS A 158 -31.16 -62.53 -1.05
C LYS A 158 -30.62 -63.27 -2.28
N ILE A 159 -31.01 -64.53 -2.46
CA ILE A 159 -30.63 -65.34 -3.64
C ILE A 159 -31.20 -64.71 -4.92
N SER A 160 -32.46 -64.26 -4.87
CA SER A 160 -33.12 -63.62 -6.02
C SER A 160 -32.42 -62.31 -6.39
N PHE A 161 -32.09 -61.48 -5.40
CA PHE A 161 -31.34 -60.25 -5.60
C PHE A 161 -29.96 -60.49 -6.24
N ILE A 162 -29.19 -61.47 -5.76
CA ILE A 162 -27.88 -61.82 -6.33
C ILE A 162 -28.03 -62.29 -7.79
N LYS A 163 -29.05 -63.09 -8.08
CA LYS A 163 -29.34 -63.54 -9.46
C LYS A 163 -29.69 -62.38 -10.38
N GLU A 164 -30.52 -61.44 -9.94
CA GLU A 164 -30.86 -60.23 -10.71
C GLU A 164 -29.64 -59.34 -10.96
N GLN A 165 -28.76 -59.19 -9.97
CA GLN A 165 -27.53 -58.42 -10.12
C GLN A 165 -26.50 -59.12 -11.03
N SER A 166 -26.45 -60.47 -11.04
CA SER A 166 -25.62 -61.23 -11.97
C SER A 166 -26.00 -61.03 -13.44
N PHE A 167 -27.25 -60.62 -13.72
CA PHE A 167 -27.71 -60.30 -15.07
C PHE A 167 -27.42 -58.85 -15.48
N LYS A 168 -27.16 -57.95 -14.51
CA LYS A 168 -26.67 -56.61 -14.81
C LYS A 168 -25.17 -56.68 -15.08
N ASP A 169 -24.80 -57.08 -16.30
CA ASP A 169 -23.48 -56.79 -16.87
C ASP A 169 -23.24 -55.28 -16.83
N THR A 170 -22.65 -54.83 -15.74
CA THR A 170 -22.44 -53.40 -15.49
C THR A 170 -21.25 -52.97 -16.35
N LYS A 171 -21.37 -51.85 -17.08
CA LYS A 171 -20.33 -51.35 -18.00
C LYS A 171 -18.92 -51.32 -17.36
N SER A 172 -18.85 -51.02 -16.05
CA SER A 172 -17.60 -51.04 -15.29
C SER A 172 -16.89 -52.41 -15.22
N CYS A 173 -17.64 -53.53 -15.24
CA CYS A 173 -17.05 -54.87 -15.27
C CYS A 173 -16.46 -55.24 -16.64
N GLN A 174 -16.98 -54.65 -17.72
CA GLN A 174 -16.44 -54.83 -19.07
C GLN A 174 -15.10 -54.09 -19.25
N ASP A 175 -14.91 -52.96 -18.57
CA ASP A 175 -13.66 -52.19 -18.65
C ASP A 175 -12.49 -52.89 -17.96
N VAL A 176 -12.73 -53.50 -16.80
CA VAL A 176 -11.70 -54.31 -16.09
C VAL A 176 -11.35 -55.58 -16.88
N LYS A 177 -12.34 -56.25 -17.49
CA LYS A 177 -12.10 -57.41 -18.37
C LYS A 177 -11.37 -57.06 -19.68
N ARG A 178 -11.44 -55.81 -20.14
CA ARG A 178 -10.76 -55.35 -21.36
C ARG A 178 -9.29 -54.96 -21.10
N HIS A 179 -8.92 -54.72 -19.84
CA HIS A 179 -7.57 -54.34 -19.40
C HIS A 179 -6.82 -55.43 -18.62
N SER A 180 -7.35 -56.66 -18.56
CA SER A 180 -6.62 -57.85 -18.11
C SER A 180 -6.46 -58.83 -19.26
#